data_AF-C5T5X4-F1
#
_entry.id   AF-C5T5X4-F1
#
_cell.length_a   1.000
_cell.length_b   1.000
_cell.length_c   1.000
_cell.angle_alpha   90.00
_cell.angle_beta   90.00
_cell.angle_gamma   90.00
#
_symmetry.space_group_name_H-M   'P 1'
#
loop_
_entity.id
_entity.type
_entity.pdbx_description
1 polymer ?
#
loop_
_entity_poly.entity_id
_entity_poly.type
_entity_poly.pdbx_seq_one_letter_code
_entity_poly.pdbx_strand_id
1 'polypeptide(L)'
;LKLDMAFVRDLTSSAPARALTRSVLSIAHSLGMEVVAEGVETQEQSDWLREHGCPVMQGYLFGKPMSAEGLEAWMKARVQAESLA
;
A
#
# COMPACT_ATOMS: atom_id res chain seq x y z
N LEU A 1 1.34 6.16 10.70
CA LEU A 1 1.61 7.25 9.73
C LEU A 1 1.00 6.87 8.39
N LYS A 2 0.31 7.79 7.73
CA LYS A 2 -0.16 7.57 6.36
C LYS A 2 0.80 8.25 5.39
N LEU A 3 1.27 7.51 4.39
CA LEU A 3 2.07 8.03 3.28
C LEU A 3 1.13 8.30 2.11
N ASP A 4 0.91 9.57 1.82
CA ASP A 4 -0.06 10.02 0.81
C ASP A 4 0.32 9.52 -0.60
N MET A 5 -0.71 9.34 -1.44
CA MET A 5 -0.60 8.88 -2.83
C MET A 5 0.37 9.70 -3.67
N ALA A 6 0.56 11.00 -3.39
CA ALA A 6 1.52 11.83 -4.09
C ALA A 6 2.96 11.30 -4.01
N PHE A 7 3.33 10.60 -2.92
CA PHE A 7 4.63 9.96 -2.76
C PHE A 7 4.71 8.61 -3.48
N VAL A 8 3.60 7.89 -3.55
CA VAL A 8 3.52 6.53 -4.12
C VAL A 8 3.47 6.54 -5.65
N ARG A 9 2.74 7.50 -6.23
CA ARG A 9 2.50 7.57 -7.68
C ARG A 9 3.79 7.54 -8.51
N ASP A 10 4.80 8.28 -8.05
CA ASP A 10 6.02 8.52 -8.83
C ASP A 10 7.18 7.56 -8.45
N LEU A 11 6.93 6.52 -7.63
CA LEU A 11 7.97 5.58 -7.17
C LEU A 11 8.68 4.85 -8.30
N THR A 12 7.98 4.53 -9.38
CA THR A 12 8.53 3.77 -10.51
C THR A 12 9.34 4.68 -11.45
N SER A 13 8.99 5.96 -11.56
CA SER A 13 9.56 6.89 -12.54
C SER A 13 10.54 7.94 -11.98
N SER A 14 10.55 8.19 -10.67
CA SER A 14 11.29 9.31 -10.05
C SER A 14 12.26 8.88 -8.96
N ALA A 15 13.56 9.00 -9.23
CA ALA A 15 14.60 8.75 -8.23
C ALA A 15 14.52 9.70 -7.01
N PRO A 16 14.22 11.01 -7.17
CA PRO A 16 13.93 11.89 -6.04
C PRO A 16 12.74 11.43 -5.18
N ALA A 17 11.64 10.99 -5.80
CA ALA A 17 10.47 10.50 -5.07
C ALA A 17 10.80 9.24 -4.24
N ARG A 18 11.58 8.32 -4.82
CA ARG A 18 12.09 7.15 -4.09
C ARG A 18 12.98 7.55 -2.92
N ALA A 19 13.87 8.52 -3.10
CA ALA A 19 14.76 8.99 -2.03
C ALA A 19 13.98 9.61 -0.87
N LEU A 20 13.04 10.51 -1.17
CA LEU A 20 12.18 11.13 -0.17
C LEU A 20 11.33 10.10 0.57
N THR A 21 10.71 9.15 -0.16
CA THR A 21 9.90 8.10 0.44
C THR A 21 10.72 7.22 1.38
N ARG A 22 11.95 6.81 1.00
CA ARG A 22 12.85 6.08 1.89
C ARG A 22 13.16 6.85 3.18
N SER A 23 13.41 8.15 3.07
CA SER A 23 13.67 8.99 4.26
C SER A 23 12.47 9.03 5.20
N VAL A 24 11.25 9.19 4.66
CA VAL A 24 10.01 9.19 5.46
C VAL A 24 9.80 7.83 6.15
N LEU A 25 10.00 6.73 5.42
CA LEU A 25 9.89 5.38 5.99
C LEU A 25 10.92 5.16 7.12
N SER A 26 12.18 5.57 6.91
CA SER A 26 13.23 5.47 7.91
C SER A 26 12.92 6.29 9.19
N ILE A 27 12.38 7.51 9.04
CA ILE A 27 11.93 8.31 10.18
C ILE A 27 10.80 7.60 10.93
N ALA A 28 9.79 7.10 10.21
CA ALA A 28 8.66 6.41 10.83
C ALA A 28 9.10 5.15 11.59
N HIS A 29 9.99 4.34 11.00
CA HIS A 29 10.57 3.17 11.67
C HIS A 29 11.35 3.56 12.93
N SER A 30 12.14 4.62 12.87
CA SER A 30 12.93 5.11 14.01
C SER A 30 12.05 5.59 15.17
N LEU A 31 10.85 6.05 14.87
CA LEU A 31 9.84 6.47 15.84
C LEU A 31 8.92 5.31 16.28
N GLY A 32 9.15 4.08 15.81
CA GLY A 32 8.30 2.92 16.12
C GLY A 32 6.89 3.03 15.55
N MET A 33 6.71 3.80 14.47
CA MET A 33 5.41 4.02 13.85
C MET A 33 5.17 3.03 12.71
N GLU A 34 3.97 2.44 12.69
CA GLU A 34 3.49 1.71 11.52
C GLU A 34 3.15 2.69 10.39
N VAL A 35 3.49 2.32 9.15
CA VAL A 35 3.20 3.13 7.96
C VAL A 35 2.19 2.41 7.07
N VAL A 36 1.16 3.15 6.66
CA VAL A 36 0.21 2.75 5.62
C VAL A 36 0.47 3.58 4.38
N ALA A 37 0.87 2.96 3.27
CA ALA A 37 1.01 3.63 1.98
C ALA A 37 -0.32 3.72 1.26
N GLU A 38 -0.73 4.92 0.83
CA GLU A 38 -1.98 5.15 0.13
C GLU A 38 -1.79 5.29 -1.37
N GLY A 39 -2.79 4.85 -2.14
CA GLY A 39 -2.79 4.97 -3.60
C GLY A 39 -1.85 4.01 -4.30
N VAL A 40 -1.68 2.81 -3.77
CA VAL A 40 -0.96 1.72 -4.45
C VAL A 40 -1.86 1.12 -5.54
N GLU A 41 -1.45 1.28 -6.79
CA GLU A 41 -2.23 0.88 -7.97
C GLU A 41 -1.57 -0.25 -8.78
N THR A 42 -0.25 -0.42 -8.67
CA THR A 42 0.50 -1.42 -9.44
C THR A 42 1.29 -2.38 -8.54
N GLN A 43 1.52 -3.59 -9.04
CA GLN A 43 2.34 -4.58 -8.35
C GLN A 43 3.76 -4.06 -8.10
N GLU A 44 4.35 -3.34 -9.07
CA GLU A 44 5.68 -2.73 -8.94
C GLU A 44 5.77 -1.74 -7.76
N GLN A 45 4.73 -0.91 -7.56
CA GLN A 45 4.66 -0.01 -6.40
C GLN A 45 4.57 -0.80 -5.09
N SER A 46 3.74 -1.84 -5.05
CA SER A 46 3.58 -2.72 -3.88
C SER A 46 4.90 -3.41 -3.53
N ASP A 47 5.57 -4.01 -4.51
CA ASP A 47 6.83 -4.73 -4.30
C ASP A 47 7.91 -3.79 -3.78
N TRP A 48 8.04 -2.61 -4.38
CA TRP A 48 8.98 -1.59 -3.92
C TRP A 48 8.70 -1.18 -2.47
N LEU A 49 7.43 -0.90 -2.11
CA LEU A 49 7.07 -0.51 -0.75
C LEU A 49 7.34 -1.63 0.27
N ARG A 50 7.09 -2.89 -0.11
CA ARG A 50 7.35 -4.07 0.73
C ARG A 50 8.84 -4.25 0.99
N GLU A 51 9.67 -4.15 -0.05
CA GLU A 51 11.13 -4.22 0.04
C GLU A 51 11.71 -3.14 0.96
N HIS A 52 11.03 -2.00 1.08
CA HIS A 52 11.45 -0.86 1.92
C HIS A 52 10.73 -0.81 3.28
N GLY A 53 10.12 -1.92 3.72
CA GLY A 53 9.59 -2.07 5.07
C GLY A 53 8.25 -1.37 5.31
N CYS A 54 7.44 -1.17 4.25
CA CYS A 54 6.06 -0.71 4.35
C CYS A 54 5.11 -1.85 3.93
N PRO A 55 4.73 -2.78 4.84
CA PRO A 55 3.91 -3.93 4.49
C PRO A 55 2.41 -3.62 4.40
N VAL A 56 1.95 -2.52 5.00
CA VAL A 56 0.54 -2.12 5.01
C VAL A 56 0.29 -1.11 3.90
N MET A 57 -0.67 -1.41 3.03
CA MET A 57 -0.92 -0.64 1.82
C MET A 57 -2.42 -0.53 1.57
N GLN A 58 -2.84 0.59 0.99
CA GLN A 58 -4.19 0.85 0.53
C GLN A 58 -4.13 1.37 -0.90
N GLY A 59 -4.98 0.84 -1.78
CA GLY A 59 -5.13 1.36 -3.13
C GLY A 59 -5.86 0.40 -4.06
N TYR A 60 -6.05 0.85 -5.29
CA TYR A 60 -6.87 0.12 -6.28
C TYR A 60 -6.29 -1.22 -6.68
N LEU A 61 -4.99 -1.46 -6.44
CA LEU A 61 -4.38 -2.78 -6.57
C LEU A 61 -5.11 -3.82 -5.70
N PHE A 62 -5.52 -3.43 -4.50
CA PHE A 62 -6.13 -4.33 -3.52
C PHE A 62 -7.65 -4.33 -3.60
N GLY A 63 -8.24 -3.15 -3.77
CA GLY A 63 -9.69 -2.97 -3.87
C GLY A 63 -10.05 -1.50 -4.06
N LYS A 64 -11.06 -1.24 -4.89
CA LYS A 64 -11.65 0.09 -5.01
C LYS A 64 -12.58 0.37 -3.80
N PRO A 65 -12.81 1.64 -3.44
CA PRO A 65 -13.89 2.00 -2.53
C PRO A 65 -15.21 1.36 -2.96
N MET A 66 -15.94 0.83 -2.00
CA MET A 66 -17.19 0.10 -2.22
C MET A 66 -18.17 0.40 -1.10
N SER A 67 -19.46 0.11 -1.32
CA SER A 67 -20.47 0.24 -0.26
C SER A 67 -20.23 -0.80 0.84
N ALA A 68 -20.93 -0.66 1.97
CA ALA A 68 -20.86 -1.63 3.05
C ALA A 68 -21.29 -3.04 2.59
N GLU A 69 -22.36 -3.13 1.79
CA GLU A 69 -22.85 -4.38 1.20
C GLU A 69 -21.83 -4.95 0.20
N GLY A 70 -21.20 -4.08 -0.59
CA GLY A 70 -20.12 -4.44 -1.50
C GLY A 70 -18.91 -5.03 -0.76
N LEU A 71 -18.54 -4.45 0.38
CA LEU A 71 -17.45 -4.93 1.23
C LEU A 71 -17.76 -6.33 1.77
N GLU A 72 -18.98 -6.56 2.27
CA GLU A 72 -19.37 -7.87 2.79
C GLU A 72 -19.27 -8.96 1.70
N ALA A 73 -19.77 -8.69 0.50
CA ALA A 73 -19.69 -9.60 -0.63
C ALA A 73 -18.22 -9.87 -1.05
N TRP A 74 -17.41 -8.80 -1.12
CA TRP A 74 -15.99 -8.88 -1.47
C TRP A 74 -15.18 -9.69 -0.45
N MET A 75 -15.44 -9.51 0.85
CA MET A 75 -14.76 -10.26 1.91
C MET A 75 -15.10 -11.75 1.84
N LYS A 76 -16.39 -12.10 1.66
CA LYS A 76 -16.83 -13.51 1.53
C LYS A 76 -16.14 -14.21 0.35
N ALA A 77 -16.05 -13.53 -0.80
CA ALA A 77 -15.41 -14.08 -1.98
C ALA A 77 -13.90 -14.35 -1.77
N ARG A 78 -13.20 -13.48 -1.01
CA ARG A 78 -11.76 -13.64 -0.74
C ARG A 78 -11.43 -14.76 0.24
N VAL A 79 -12.21 -14.90 1.32
CA VAL A 79 -12.03 -16.01 2.28
C VAL A 79 -12.20 -17.36 1.58
N GLN A 80 -13.15 -17.46 0.65
CA GLN A 80 -13.36 -18.67 -0.14
C GLN A 80 -12.17 -18.95 -1.08
N ALA A 81 -11.65 -17.93 -1.76
CA ALA A 81 -10.50 -18.07 -2.66
C ALA A 81 -9.23 -18.53 -1.91
N GLU A 82 -8.97 -18.02 -0.71
CA GLU A 82 -7.83 -18.42 0.13
C GLU A 82 -8.00 -19.83 0.71
N SER A 83 -9.22 -20.29 0.97
CA SER A 83 -9.48 -21.66 1.44
C SER A 83 -9.30 -22.74 0.37
N LEU A 84 -9.22 -22.33 -0.90
CA LEU A 84 -9.09 -23.20 -2.07
C LEU A 84 -7.67 -23.16 -2.69
N ALA A 85 -6.79 -22.32 -2.17
CA ALA A 85 -5.39 -22.14 -2.60
C ALA A 85 -4.42 -22.74 -1.59
#